data_AF-A0A7J6P8G6-F1
#
_entry.id   AF-A0A7J6P8G6-F1
#
_cell.length_a   1.000
_cell.length_b   1.000
_cell.length_c   1.000
_cell.angle_alpha   90.00
_cell.angle_beta   90.00
_cell.angle_gamma   90.00
#
_symmetry.space_group_name_H-M   'P 1'
#
loop_
_entity.id
_entity.type
_entity.pdbx_description
1 polymer ?
#
loop_
_entity_poly.entity_id
_entity_poly.type
_entity_poly.pdbx_seq_one_letter_code
_entity_poly.pdbx_strand_id
1 'polypeptide(L)'
;MVPFLTDTIGPPCFRDHRKILVADNTGFCGSMNIHQETCSPKMGGDGHFYDVHSRMRGPCVKDLADVFISSLKESGSDIVRSSIPDVPAVAEPGMYVQVLNSCVRRQDYGLQKSLQLLLKSADQSVIIASAYFTPPGFLRRTLIDTITRRKVKTSLLVSGNSDFWPIPGDLMAQTHAVRQFVGLPGCDVSMYGAQHMHAKYSSFDGVYSFLGSNNFDRYSTRRNLECSIGVMDRGFAEGIRSIHEDKKHKGFKPSLDDWYFSNSFVRLGCFIAYYCLKLSGQNIVDGLNIYNTQWRLRKELLVKALNKEAGITVATGMMWGLC
;
A
#
# COMPACT_ATOMS: atom_id res chain seq x y z
N MET A 1 28.59 11.23 -16.38
CA MET A 1 28.71 10.14 -15.39
C MET A 1 28.02 10.65 -14.13
N VAL A 2 26.71 10.40 -13.98
CA VAL A 2 25.92 10.98 -12.88
C VAL A 2 26.10 10.08 -11.65
N PRO A 3 26.59 10.59 -10.52
CA PRO A 3 26.76 9.81 -9.31
C PRO A 3 25.38 9.52 -8.72
N PHE A 4 24.97 8.25 -8.71
CA PHE A 4 23.85 7.78 -7.87
C PHE A 4 24.33 7.76 -6.42
N LEU A 5 24.35 8.93 -5.81
CA LEU A 5 24.39 9.14 -4.37
C LEU A 5 22.97 8.99 -3.84
N THR A 6 22.66 7.87 -3.21
CA THR A 6 21.61 7.84 -2.20
C THR A 6 21.97 6.80 -1.15
N ASP A 7 22.04 7.21 0.11
CA ASP A 7 22.00 6.35 1.30
C ASP A 7 20.61 5.70 1.47
N THR A 8 20.02 5.22 0.37
CA THR A 8 18.71 4.57 0.39
C THR A 8 18.87 3.09 0.66
N ILE A 9 18.02 2.59 1.56
CA ILE A 9 17.93 1.18 1.91
C ILE A 9 17.25 0.48 0.73
N GLY A 10 18.00 -0.27 -0.08
CA GLY A 10 17.49 -1.07 -1.20
C GLY A 10 17.58 -0.37 -2.57
N PRO A 11 17.18 -1.06 -3.67
CA PRO A 11 17.20 -0.44 -5.00
C PRO A 11 16.34 0.83 -5.00
N PRO A 12 16.55 1.79 -5.91
CA PRO A 12 15.95 3.14 -5.90
C PRO A 12 14.40 3.21 -5.91
N CYS A 13 13.72 2.07 -5.90
CA CYS A 13 12.27 1.93 -5.81
C CYS A 13 11.78 1.19 -4.56
N PHE A 14 12.65 0.73 -3.66
CA PHE A 14 12.29 0.14 -2.37
C PHE A 14 12.25 1.25 -1.33
N ARG A 15 11.13 1.37 -0.61
CA ARG A 15 10.90 2.49 0.31
C ARG A 15 10.23 1.99 1.58
N ASP A 16 10.71 2.47 2.72
CA ASP A 16 9.91 2.38 3.94
C ASP A 16 8.73 3.36 3.83
N HIS A 17 7.54 2.81 3.67
CA HIS A 17 6.31 3.58 3.57
C HIS A 17 5.48 3.49 4.87
N ARG A 18 5.96 2.76 5.87
CA ARG A 18 5.33 2.59 7.19
C ARG A 18 5.38 3.91 7.94
N LYS A 19 4.24 4.31 8.51
CA LYS A 19 4.11 5.52 9.31
C LYS A 19 3.68 5.09 10.70
N ILE A 20 4.67 4.94 11.57
CA ILE A 20 4.53 4.40 12.91
C ILE A 20 5.19 5.38 13.87
N LEU A 21 4.46 5.76 14.92
CA LEU A 21 5.00 6.48 16.07
C LEU A 21 4.57 5.73 17.33
N VAL A 22 5.54 5.40 18.18
CA VAL A 22 5.30 4.77 19.47
C VAL A 22 5.88 5.67 20.55
N ALA A 23 5.04 6.06 21.49
CA ALA A 23 5.41 6.84 22.65
C ALA A 23 4.83 6.15 23.90
N ASP A 24 5.71 5.59 24.71
CA ASP A 24 5.37 4.75 25.86
C ASP A 24 4.39 3.63 25.46
N ASN A 25 3.20 3.62 26.06
CA ASN A 25 2.13 2.66 25.80
C ASN A 25 1.09 3.17 24.78
N THR A 26 1.44 4.20 23.99
CA THR A 26 0.56 4.77 22.96
C THR A 26 1.20 4.61 21.58
N GLY A 27 0.47 3.95 20.68
CA GLY A 27 0.85 3.75 19.30
C GLY A 27 0.04 4.62 18.35
N PHE A 28 0.66 5.00 17.25
CA PHE A 28 0.07 5.76 16.17
C PHE A 28 0.39 5.08 14.84
N CYS A 29 -0.63 4.83 14.02
CA CYS A 29 -0.48 4.27 12.68
C CYS A 29 -1.53 4.86 11.72
N GLY A 30 -1.16 5.08 10.46
CA GLY A 30 -2.06 5.64 9.45
C GLY A 30 -1.35 6.12 8.20
N SER A 31 -1.96 7.09 7.52
CA SER A 31 -1.46 7.62 6.24
C SER A 31 -0.58 8.86 6.36
N MET A 32 -0.64 9.54 7.52
CA MET A 32 -0.03 10.84 7.79
C MET A 32 1.50 10.81 7.80
N ASN A 33 2.11 11.69 7.01
CA ASN A 33 3.53 12.05 7.13
C ASN A 33 3.72 13.18 8.16
N ILE A 34 4.90 13.28 8.75
CA ILE A 34 5.28 14.46 9.56
C ILE A 34 5.92 15.47 8.61
N HIS A 35 5.10 16.34 8.01
CA HIS A 35 5.51 17.37 7.06
C HIS A 35 4.67 18.65 7.22
N GLN A 36 5.22 19.80 6.82
CA GLN A 36 4.50 21.08 6.87
C GLN A 36 3.20 21.03 6.06
N GLU A 37 3.21 20.32 4.94
CA GLU A 37 2.06 20.19 4.03
C GLU A 37 0.91 19.35 4.60
N THR A 38 1.22 18.49 5.58
CA THR A 38 0.21 17.67 6.27
C THR A 38 -0.33 18.38 7.51
N CYS A 39 0.39 19.39 7.99
CA CYS A 39 0.02 20.14 9.18
C CYS A 39 -1.05 21.18 8.83
N SER A 40 -2.01 21.39 9.73
CA SER A 40 -3.05 22.41 9.50
C SER A 40 -2.48 23.82 9.54
N PRO A 41 -3.11 24.81 8.87
CA PRO A 41 -2.75 26.22 8.98
C PRO A 41 -2.70 26.75 10.42
N LYS A 42 -3.59 26.24 11.30
CA LYS A 42 -3.60 26.60 12.73
C LYS A 42 -2.34 26.18 13.48
N MET A 43 -1.59 25.21 12.94
CA MET A 43 -0.39 24.61 13.52
C MET A 43 0.86 24.96 12.68
N GLY A 44 0.78 25.93 11.77
CA GLY A 44 1.91 26.41 10.96
C GLY A 44 2.16 25.67 9.64
N GLY A 45 1.26 24.76 9.25
CA GLY A 45 1.29 24.13 7.94
C GLY A 45 0.42 24.82 6.90
N ASP A 46 0.19 24.17 5.76
CA ASP A 46 -0.74 24.64 4.71
C ASP A 46 -2.00 23.76 4.57
N GLY A 47 -2.01 22.58 5.21
CA GLY A 47 -3.11 21.62 5.13
C GLY A 47 -3.34 21.08 3.72
N HIS A 48 -2.30 20.96 2.88
CA HIS A 48 -2.40 20.43 1.52
C HIS A 48 -2.90 18.99 1.49
N PHE A 49 -2.53 18.16 2.48
CA PHE A 49 -2.93 16.75 2.53
C PHE A 49 -4.08 16.50 3.52
N TYR A 50 -5.04 15.68 3.10
CA TYR A 50 -6.02 15.07 3.99
C TYR A 50 -5.58 13.64 4.33
N ASP A 51 -5.21 13.43 5.60
CA ASP A 51 -4.77 12.15 6.13
C ASP A 51 -5.71 11.62 7.22
N VAL A 52 -5.64 10.32 7.45
CA VAL A 52 -6.33 9.67 8.57
C VAL A 52 -5.29 8.86 9.34
N HIS A 53 -5.27 9.08 10.66
CA HIS A 53 -4.34 8.44 11.56
C HIS A 53 -5.08 7.92 12.78
N SER A 54 -4.70 6.73 13.23
CA SER A 54 -5.25 6.11 14.44
C SER A 54 -4.31 6.34 15.61
N ARG A 55 -4.88 6.58 16.79
CA ARG A 55 -4.18 6.53 18.07
C ARG A 55 -4.74 5.34 18.85
N MET A 56 -3.87 4.46 19.32
CA MET A 56 -4.25 3.25 20.03
C MET A 56 -3.43 3.04 21.30
N ARG A 57 -4.01 2.29 22.24
CA ARG A 57 -3.40 1.81 23.48
C ARG A 57 -3.79 0.35 23.68
N GLY A 58 -2.93 -0.42 24.33
CA GLY A 58 -3.13 -1.85 24.58
C GLY A 58 -2.09 -2.72 23.88
N PRO A 59 -2.32 -4.05 23.83
CA PRO A 59 -1.33 -5.02 23.34
C PRO A 59 -0.80 -4.73 21.92
N CYS A 60 -1.65 -4.24 21.02
CA CYS A 60 -1.28 -3.92 19.63
C CYS A 60 -0.17 -2.87 19.49
N VAL A 61 0.08 -2.05 20.53
CA VAL A 61 1.19 -1.07 20.51
C VAL A 61 2.54 -1.78 20.47
N LYS A 62 2.63 -2.97 21.08
CA LYS A 62 3.86 -3.77 21.03
C LYS A 62 4.12 -4.29 19.62
N ASP A 63 3.08 -4.78 18.94
CA ASP A 63 3.22 -5.23 17.56
C ASP A 63 3.68 -4.08 16.64
N LEU A 64 3.18 -2.86 16.84
CA LEU A 64 3.67 -1.67 16.13
C LEU A 64 5.14 -1.38 16.44
N ALA A 65 5.55 -1.47 17.71
CA ALA A 65 6.93 -1.28 18.13
C ALA A 65 7.86 -2.35 17.51
N ASP A 66 7.42 -3.60 17.43
CA ASP A 66 8.14 -4.70 16.80
C ASP A 66 8.31 -4.48 15.30
N VAL A 67 7.28 -3.98 14.61
CA VAL A 67 7.39 -3.58 13.20
C VAL A 67 8.41 -2.45 13.02
N PHE A 68 8.40 -1.44 13.90
CA PHE A 68 9.38 -0.34 13.85
C PHE A 68 10.82 -0.81 14.11
N ILE A 69 11.03 -1.69 15.09
CA ILE A 69 12.35 -2.28 15.36
C ILE A 69 12.81 -3.15 14.20
N SER A 70 11.90 -3.87 13.54
CA SER A 70 12.20 -4.58 12.30
C SER A 70 12.66 -3.61 11.21
N SER A 71 12.06 -2.41 11.09
CA SER A 71 12.50 -1.38 10.15
C SER A 71 13.94 -0.92 10.42
N LEU A 72 14.30 -0.69 11.69
CA LEU A 72 15.66 -0.29 12.09
C LEU A 72 16.70 -1.37 11.75
N LYS A 73 16.34 -2.65 11.95
CA LYS A 73 17.21 -3.77 11.57
C LYS A 73 17.35 -3.86 10.05
N GLU A 74 16.24 -3.70 9.32
CA GLU A 74 16.21 -3.73 7.85
C GLU A 74 16.99 -2.57 7.22
N SER A 75 17.10 -1.42 7.91
CA SER A 75 17.87 -0.26 7.46
C SER A 75 19.38 -0.39 7.68
N GLY A 76 19.83 -1.39 8.44
CA GLY A 76 21.24 -1.48 8.86
C GLY A 76 21.62 -0.40 9.87
N SER A 77 20.65 0.17 10.59
CA SER A 77 20.93 1.16 11.63
C SER A 77 21.67 0.53 12.80
N ASP A 78 22.68 1.24 13.33
CA ASP A 78 23.36 0.89 14.58
C ASP A 78 22.48 1.14 15.82
N ILE A 79 21.29 1.74 15.65
CA ILE A 79 20.35 1.98 16.74
C ILE A 79 19.76 0.65 17.19
N VAL A 80 20.21 0.18 18.35
CA VAL A 80 19.62 -0.98 19.04
C VAL A 80 18.49 -0.52 19.94
N ARG A 81 17.29 -1.06 19.72
CA ARG A 81 16.12 -0.84 20.57
C ARG A 81 15.50 -2.19 20.93
N SER A 82 15.19 -2.35 22.21
CA SER A 82 14.32 -3.44 22.68
C SER A 82 12.87 -3.12 22.36
N SER A 83 12.06 -4.17 22.20
CA SER A 83 10.61 -4.01 22.15
C SER A 83 10.07 -3.45 23.47
N ILE A 84 8.83 -2.97 23.44
CA ILE A 84 8.12 -2.61 24.66
C ILE A 84 7.62 -3.89 25.37
N PRO A 85 7.47 -3.87 26.70
CA PRO A 85 6.92 -5.00 27.44
C PRO A 85 5.52 -5.40 26.93
N ASP A 86 5.17 -6.67 27.09
CA ASP A 86 3.81 -7.13 26.83
C ASP A 86 2.83 -6.36 27.72
N VAL A 87 1.84 -5.75 27.09
CA VAL A 87 0.73 -5.13 27.79
C VAL A 87 -0.39 -6.17 27.88
N PRO A 88 -0.98 -6.42 29.06
CA PRO A 88 -2.12 -7.32 29.18
C PRO A 88 -3.28 -6.91 28.26
N ALA A 89 -4.10 -7.88 27.87
CA ALA A 89 -5.35 -7.60 27.19
C ALA A 89 -6.18 -6.60 28.01
N VAL A 90 -6.75 -5.62 27.33
CA VAL A 90 -7.60 -4.61 27.96
C VAL A 90 -8.92 -5.28 28.32
N ALA A 91 -9.41 -5.07 29.54
CA ALA A 91 -10.76 -5.49 29.92
C ALA A 91 -11.81 -4.75 29.09
N GLU A 92 -12.95 -5.39 28.84
CA GLU A 92 -14.03 -4.78 28.06
C GLU A 92 -14.48 -3.44 28.69
N PRO A 93 -14.77 -2.40 27.87
CA PRO A 93 -14.85 -2.44 26.41
C PRO A 93 -13.48 -2.34 25.70
N GLY A 94 -13.22 -3.26 24.76
CA GLY A 94 -12.00 -3.31 23.95
C GLY A 94 -12.27 -3.48 22.43
N MET A 95 -11.22 -3.39 21.60
CA MET A 95 -11.31 -3.67 20.17
C MET A 95 -10.29 -4.75 19.79
N TYR A 96 -10.67 -5.65 18.89
CA TYR A 96 -9.73 -6.59 18.30
C TYR A 96 -8.93 -5.87 17.22
N VAL A 97 -7.64 -5.68 17.48
CA VAL A 97 -6.71 -4.99 16.58
C VAL A 97 -5.61 -5.95 16.15
N GLN A 98 -5.40 -6.05 14.85
CA GLN A 98 -4.32 -6.80 14.23
C GLN A 98 -3.37 -5.82 13.53
N VAL A 99 -2.09 -5.85 13.88
CA VAL A 99 -1.06 -5.11 13.13
C VAL A 99 -0.60 -5.98 11.97
N LEU A 100 -0.69 -5.43 10.76
CA LEU A 100 -0.33 -6.11 9.53
C LEU A 100 0.75 -5.32 8.81
N ASN A 101 1.90 -5.94 8.58
CA ASN A 101 2.95 -5.40 7.75
C ASN A 101 3.09 -6.18 6.44
N SER A 102 3.77 -5.58 5.47
CA SER A 102 4.25 -6.30 4.30
C SER A 102 5.72 -5.98 4.06
N CYS A 103 6.50 -7.02 3.78
CA CYS A 103 7.92 -6.91 3.45
C CYS A 103 8.23 -7.75 2.23
N VAL A 104 8.35 -7.08 1.08
CA VAL A 104 8.52 -7.77 -0.20
C VAL A 104 9.85 -8.52 -0.28
N ARG A 105 10.90 -8.03 0.38
CA ARG A 105 12.19 -8.75 0.50
C ARG A 105 12.04 -10.11 1.18
N ARG A 106 11.10 -10.22 2.12
CA ARG A 106 10.79 -11.45 2.85
C ARG A 106 9.65 -12.25 2.20
N GLN A 107 9.19 -11.84 1.02
CA GLN A 107 7.98 -12.39 0.37
C GLN A 107 6.74 -12.35 1.28
N ASP A 108 6.72 -11.39 2.20
CA ASP A 108 5.61 -11.19 3.11
C ASP A 108 4.56 -10.32 2.45
N TYR A 109 3.50 -10.98 1.99
CA TYR A 109 2.33 -10.40 1.34
C TYR A 109 1.08 -10.51 2.23
N GLY A 110 1.26 -10.63 3.56
CA GLY A 110 0.17 -10.84 4.51
C GLY A 110 -0.94 -9.78 4.38
N LEU A 111 -0.54 -8.51 4.26
CA LEU A 111 -1.47 -7.39 4.08
C LEU A 111 -2.29 -7.54 2.78
N GLN A 112 -1.64 -7.79 1.64
CA GLN A 112 -2.35 -7.82 0.35
C GLN A 112 -3.20 -9.10 0.19
N LYS A 113 -2.77 -10.22 0.78
CA LYS A 113 -3.59 -11.44 0.88
C LYS A 113 -4.82 -11.20 1.75
N SER A 114 -4.66 -10.48 2.87
CA SER A 114 -5.78 -10.14 3.76
C SER A 114 -6.80 -9.25 3.05
N LEU A 115 -6.35 -8.20 2.34
CA LEU A 115 -7.24 -7.37 1.52
C LEU A 115 -8.00 -8.20 0.46
N GLN A 116 -7.31 -9.12 -0.22
CA GLN A 116 -7.97 -9.99 -1.19
C GLN A 116 -9.01 -10.90 -0.53
N LEU A 117 -8.68 -11.48 0.63
CA LEU A 117 -9.58 -12.36 1.37
C LEU A 117 -10.82 -11.60 1.84
N LEU A 118 -10.65 -10.39 2.37
CA LEU A 118 -11.77 -9.54 2.80
C LEU A 118 -12.66 -9.16 1.61
N LEU A 119 -12.10 -8.75 0.48
CA LEU A 119 -12.90 -8.47 -0.72
C LEU A 119 -13.69 -9.70 -1.20
N LYS A 120 -13.06 -10.88 -1.15
CA LYS A 120 -13.70 -12.15 -1.48
C LYS A 120 -14.75 -12.58 -0.48
N SER A 121 -14.71 -12.09 0.76
CA SER A 121 -15.61 -12.49 1.84
C SER A 121 -16.75 -11.49 2.05
N ALA A 122 -16.52 -10.21 1.73
CA ALA A 122 -17.48 -9.12 1.89
C ALA A 122 -18.83 -9.44 1.25
N ASP A 123 -19.91 -9.13 1.97
CA ASP A 123 -21.26 -9.54 1.60
C ASP A 123 -22.24 -8.37 1.41
N GLN A 124 -22.11 -7.32 2.21
CA GLN A 124 -23.03 -6.19 2.23
C GLN A 124 -22.43 -4.93 1.64
N SER A 125 -21.23 -4.55 2.10
CA SER A 125 -20.61 -3.29 1.67
C SER A 125 -19.09 -3.30 1.73
N VAL A 126 -18.49 -2.53 0.82
CA VAL A 126 -17.05 -2.26 0.77
C VAL A 126 -16.84 -0.75 0.64
N ILE A 127 -16.06 -0.20 1.55
CA ILE A 127 -15.57 1.18 1.48
C ILE A 127 -14.07 1.11 1.20
N ILE A 128 -13.57 1.88 0.23
CA ILE A 128 -12.14 2.02 -0.03
C ILE A 128 -11.84 3.49 -0.28
N ALA A 129 -10.89 4.02 0.50
CA ALA A 129 -10.23 5.28 0.22
C ALA A 129 -8.74 5.04 -0.07
N SER A 130 -8.24 5.63 -1.14
CA SER A 130 -6.82 5.51 -1.50
C SER A 130 -6.36 6.74 -2.28
N ALA A 131 -5.20 7.28 -1.89
CA ALA A 131 -4.54 8.37 -2.59
C ALA A 131 -4.23 8.01 -4.04
N TYR A 132 -3.53 6.89 -4.22
CA TYR A 132 -3.24 6.32 -5.51
C TYR A 132 -4.05 5.05 -5.71
N PHE A 133 -4.92 5.06 -6.72
CA PHE A 133 -5.80 3.93 -7.02
C PHE A 133 -5.45 3.36 -8.39
N THR A 134 -4.49 2.42 -8.40
CA THR A 134 -4.08 1.69 -9.60
C THR A 134 -3.91 0.20 -9.27
N PRO A 135 -5.00 -0.49 -8.92
CA PRO A 135 -4.93 -1.80 -8.29
C PRO A 135 -4.12 -2.83 -9.10
N PRO A 136 -3.32 -3.67 -8.42
CA PRO A 136 -2.69 -4.81 -9.07
C PRO A 136 -3.76 -5.74 -9.63
N GLY A 137 -3.42 -6.50 -10.67
CA GLY A 137 -4.42 -7.24 -11.46
C GLY A 137 -5.28 -8.20 -10.64
N PHE A 138 -4.75 -8.82 -9.58
CA PHE A 138 -5.53 -9.73 -8.73
C PHE A 138 -6.53 -8.98 -7.84
N LEU A 139 -6.14 -7.87 -7.19
CA LEU A 139 -7.06 -7.04 -6.41
C LEU A 139 -8.12 -6.40 -7.31
N ARG A 140 -7.72 -5.91 -8.49
CA ARG A 140 -8.65 -5.33 -9.47
C ARG A 140 -9.72 -6.33 -9.90
N ARG A 141 -9.33 -7.55 -10.29
CA ARG A 141 -10.28 -8.60 -10.66
C ARG A 141 -11.17 -9.00 -9.50
N THR A 142 -10.60 -9.12 -8.29
CA THR A 142 -11.37 -9.46 -7.09
C THR A 142 -12.41 -8.39 -6.80
N LEU A 143 -12.03 -7.11 -6.81
CA LEU A 143 -12.95 -6.00 -6.58
C LEU A 143 -14.06 -5.91 -7.64
N ILE A 144 -13.74 -6.10 -8.93
CA ILE A 144 -14.75 -6.15 -9.99
C ILE A 144 -15.71 -7.33 -9.79
N ASP A 145 -15.21 -8.51 -9.40
CA ASP A 145 -16.05 -9.69 -9.13
C ASP A 145 -16.98 -9.46 -7.92
N THR A 146 -16.45 -8.88 -6.84
CA THR A 146 -17.20 -8.44 -5.65
C THR A 146 -18.34 -7.47 -6.01
N ILE A 147 -18.07 -6.48 -6.88
CA ILE A 147 -19.07 -5.52 -7.33
C ILE A 147 -20.10 -6.16 -8.26
N THR A 148 -19.65 -6.84 -9.32
CA THR A 148 -20.50 -7.20 -10.46
C THR A 148 -21.21 -8.54 -10.28
N ARG A 149 -20.53 -9.55 -9.75
CA ARG A 149 -21.09 -10.88 -9.59
C ARG A 149 -21.76 -11.04 -8.24
N ARG A 150 -21.09 -10.58 -7.17
CA ARG A 150 -21.63 -10.63 -5.81
C ARG A 150 -22.55 -9.46 -5.46
N LYS A 151 -22.59 -8.40 -6.28
CA LYS A 151 -23.46 -7.23 -6.10
C LYS A 151 -23.26 -6.51 -4.76
N VAL A 152 -22.05 -6.56 -4.20
CA VAL A 152 -21.71 -5.89 -2.95
C VAL A 152 -21.61 -4.39 -3.19
N LYS A 153 -22.31 -3.59 -2.37
CA LYS A 153 -22.31 -2.13 -2.50
C LYS A 153 -20.92 -1.59 -2.20
N THR A 154 -20.31 -0.95 -3.18
CA THR A 154 -18.93 -0.48 -3.06
C THR A 154 -18.85 1.03 -3.20
N SER A 155 -18.19 1.71 -2.27
CA SER A 155 -17.88 3.14 -2.38
C SER A 155 -16.38 3.35 -2.46
N LEU A 156 -15.93 3.93 -3.58
CA LEU A 156 -14.54 4.27 -3.86
C LEU A 156 -14.33 5.77 -3.74
N LEU A 157 -13.46 6.19 -2.84
CA LEU A 157 -13.01 7.57 -2.69
C LEU A 157 -11.54 7.67 -3.08
N VAL A 158 -11.25 8.51 -4.05
CA VAL A 158 -9.90 8.65 -4.60
C VAL A 158 -9.48 10.12 -4.67
N SER A 159 -8.19 10.39 -4.87
CA SER A 159 -7.72 11.77 -5.05
C SER A 159 -8.28 12.39 -6.33
N GLY A 160 -8.71 13.65 -6.24
CA GLY A 160 -9.16 14.48 -7.35
C GLY A 160 -8.08 15.40 -7.91
N ASN A 161 -6.92 15.46 -7.26
CA ASN A 161 -5.79 16.28 -7.64
C ASN A 161 -4.49 15.47 -7.56
N SER A 162 -3.46 15.97 -8.22
CA SER A 162 -2.12 15.39 -8.23
C SER A 162 -1.24 16.14 -7.21
N ASP A 163 -0.36 15.41 -6.54
CA ASP A 163 0.74 15.97 -5.75
C ASP A 163 2.06 16.04 -6.54
N PHE A 164 2.04 15.66 -7.83
CA PHE A 164 3.19 15.72 -8.73
C PHE A 164 3.09 16.93 -9.67
N TRP A 165 3.99 17.90 -9.47
CA TRP A 165 4.17 19.05 -10.35
C TRP A 165 5.48 18.92 -11.16
N PRO A 166 5.52 19.26 -12.47
CA PRO A 166 4.46 19.83 -13.30
C PRO A 166 3.62 18.82 -14.10
N ILE A 167 3.97 17.54 -14.09
CA ILE A 167 3.27 16.51 -14.87
C ILE A 167 2.45 15.63 -13.90
N PRO A 168 1.10 15.68 -13.94
CA PRO A 168 0.23 14.97 -13.01
C PRO A 168 0.06 13.49 -13.40
N GLY A 169 1.18 12.77 -13.53
CA GLY A 169 1.20 11.39 -14.05
C GLY A 169 0.47 10.38 -13.17
N ASP A 170 0.45 10.61 -11.86
CA ASP A 170 -0.29 9.84 -10.86
C ASP A 170 -1.82 9.93 -11.08
N LEU A 171 -2.35 11.15 -11.20
CA LEU A 171 -3.77 11.40 -11.44
C LEU A 171 -4.20 10.87 -12.81
N MET A 172 -3.36 11.04 -13.83
CA MET A 172 -3.58 10.47 -15.16
C MET A 172 -3.65 8.93 -15.13
N ALA A 173 -2.71 8.29 -14.44
CA ALA A 173 -2.69 6.83 -14.28
C ALA A 173 -3.90 6.32 -13.48
N GLN A 174 -4.26 7.02 -12.40
CA GLN A 174 -5.43 6.72 -11.58
C GLN A 174 -6.72 6.88 -12.37
N THR A 175 -6.89 7.96 -13.12
CA THR A 175 -8.08 8.19 -13.97
C THR A 175 -8.27 7.03 -14.96
N HIS A 176 -7.18 6.56 -15.58
CA HIS A 176 -7.23 5.41 -16.47
C HIS A 176 -7.67 4.10 -15.77
N ALA A 177 -7.32 3.92 -14.50
CA ALA A 177 -7.69 2.75 -13.72
C ALA A 177 -9.13 2.84 -13.19
N VAL A 178 -9.51 4.01 -12.66
CA VAL A 178 -10.81 4.30 -12.05
C VAL A 178 -11.95 4.16 -13.06
N ARG A 179 -11.74 4.49 -14.34
CA ARG A 179 -12.76 4.34 -15.40
C ARG A 179 -13.32 2.91 -15.53
N GLN A 180 -12.61 1.89 -15.03
CA GLN A 180 -13.09 0.50 -15.05
C GLN A 180 -14.18 0.22 -14.00
N PHE A 181 -14.36 1.14 -13.05
CA PHE A 181 -15.32 1.04 -11.95
C PHE A 181 -16.49 2.02 -12.11
N VAL A 182 -16.25 3.14 -12.80
CA VAL A 182 -17.30 4.13 -13.10
C VAL A 182 -18.40 3.47 -13.93
N GLY A 183 -19.66 3.64 -13.50
CA GLY A 183 -20.83 3.07 -14.17
C GLY A 183 -21.12 1.59 -13.84
N LEU A 184 -20.28 0.92 -13.03
CA LEU A 184 -20.63 -0.42 -12.54
C LEU A 184 -21.82 -0.33 -11.56
N PRO A 185 -22.89 -1.11 -11.76
CA PRO A 185 -24.02 -1.13 -10.83
C PRO A 185 -23.57 -1.47 -9.41
N GLY A 186 -23.97 -0.66 -8.44
CA GLY A 186 -23.59 -0.83 -7.04
C GLY A 186 -22.20 -0.30 -6.67
N CYS A 187 -21.46 0.32 -7.61
CA CYS A 187 -20.21 1.02 -7.34
C CYS A 187 -20.39 2.54 -7.43
N ASP A 188 -20.15 3.23 -6.32
CA ASP A 188 -20.14 4.69 -6.24
C ASP A 188 -18.68 5.17 -6.20
N VAL A 189 -18.26 5.87 -7.24
CA VAL A 189 -16.90 6.42 -7.33
C VAL A 189 -16.97 7.93 -7.09
N SER A 190 -16.08 8.45 -6.25
CA SER A 190 -15.96 9.89 -5.99
C SER A 190 -14.50 10.31 -5.89
N MET A 191 -14.20 11.50 -6.40
CA MET A 191 -12.88 12.11 -6.39
C MET A 191 -12.88 13.33 -5.46
N TYR A 192 -11.98 13.37 -4.49
CA TYR A 192 -11.87 14.47 -3.53
C TYR A 192 -10.78 15.46 -3.95
N GLY A 193 -11.16 16.71 -4.24
CA GLY A 193 -10.25 17.73 -4.78
C GLY A 193 -9.95 18.91 -3.86
N ALA A 194 -10.59 19.02 -2.69
CA ALA A 194 -10.42 20.18 -1.81
C ALA A 194 -9.04 20.21 -1.12
N GLN A 195 -8.48 19.03 -0.84
CA GLN A 195 -7.09 18.78 -0.42
C GLN A 195 -6.62 17.54 -1.17
N HIS A 196 -5.32 17.26 -1.22
CA HIS A 196 -4.85 15.98 -1.72
C HIS A 196 -5.30 14.85 -0.80
N MET A 197 -6.11 13.94 -1.33
CA MET A 197 -6.69 12.84 -0.57
C MET A 197 -5.60 11.80 -0.27
N HIS A 198 -4.89 11.94 0.84
CA HIS A 198 -3.80 11.04 1.18
C HIS A 198 -4.20 9.89 2.13
N ALA A 199 -5.43 9.88 2.65
CA ALA A 199 -5.90 8.80 3.50
C ALA A 199 -5.95 7.44 2.77
N LYS A 200 -5.52 6.39 3.47
CA LYS A 200 -5.70 4.99 3.03
C LYS A 200 -6.46 4.22 4.09
N TYR A 201 -7.69 3.89 3.78
CA TYR A 201 -8.52 3.05 4.63
C TYR A 201 -9.48 2.22 3.79
N SER A 202 -9.95 1.12 4.36
CA SER A 202 -11.06 0.37 3.80
C SER A 202 -11.92 -0.21 4.92
N SER A 203 -13.19 -0.44 4.65
CA SER A 203 -14.11 -1.07 5.59
C SER A 203 -14.96 -2.10 4.86
N PHE A 204 -15.22 -3.22 5.51
CA PHE A 204 -15.91 -4.37 4.96
C PHE A 204 -17.09 -4.69 5.88
N ASP A 205 -18.29 -4.65 5.31
CA ASP A 205 -19.57 -4.97 5.97
C ASP A 205 -19.87 -4.19 7.26
N GLY A 206 -19.19 -3.06 7.48
CA GLY A 206 -19.32 -2.27 8.70
C GLY A 206 -18.83 -3.00 9.97
N VAL A 207 -17.96 -4.01 9.82
CA VAL A 207 -17.47 -4.82 10.95
C VAL A 207 -15.95 -4.90 11.01
N TYR A 208 -15.26 -4.92 9.87
CA TYR A 208 -13.80 -4.99 9.81
C TYR A 208 -13.27 -3.83 8.99
N SER A 209 -12.29 -3.12 9.53
CA SER A 209 -11.69 -1.95 8.86
C SER A 209 -10.18 -2.02 8.83
N PHE A 210 -9.61 -1.59 7.71
CA PHE A 210 -8.20 -1.38 7.51
C PHE A 210 -7.89 0.11 7.53
N LEU A 211 -6.82 0.49 8.22
CA LEU A 211 -6.29 1.85 8.21
C LEU A 211 -4.76 1.78 8.27
N GLY A 212 -4.05 2.54 7.43
CA GLY A 212 -2.59 2.48 7.43
C GLY A 212 -1.93 3.21 6.29
N SER A 213 -0.73 2.74 5.94
CA SER A 213 0.08 3.33 4.88
C SER A 213 -0.20 2.76 3.48
N ASN A 214 -0.78 1.56 3.39
CA ASN A 214 -0.88 0.83 2.13
C ASN A 214 -1.88 1.47 1.14
N ASN A 215 -1.40 1.94 -0.01
CA ASN A 215 -2.28 2.36 -1.10
C ASN A 215 -2.82 1.14 -1.88
N PHE A 216 -3.92 1.37 -2.59
CA PHE A 216 -4.52 0.40 -3.50
C PHE A 216 -3.82 0.42 -4.87
N ASP A 217 -2.48 0.28 -4.86
CA ASP A 217 -1.60 0.36 -6.04
C ASP A 217 -0.57 -0.78 -6.10
N ARG A 218 0.21 -0.77 -7.19
CA ARG A 218 1.24 -1.78 -7.43
C ARG A 218 2.50 -1.59 -6.59
N TYR A 219 2.83 -0.36 -6.23
CA TYR A 219 4.04 -0.06 -5.46
C TYR A 219 3.90 -0.57 -4.03
N SER A 220 2.78 -0.27 -3.39
CA SER A 220 2.41 -0.76 -2.06
C SER A 220 2.37 -2.28 -1.99
N THR A 221 1.99 -2.93 -3.10
CA THR A 221 1.93 -4.40 -3.18
C THR A 221 3.29 -5.06 -3.48
N ARG A 222 4.25 -4.35 -4.06
CA ARG A 222 5.45 -4.99 -4.67
C ARG A 222 6.79 -4.37 -4.30
N ARG A 223 6.81 -3.21 -3.66
CA ARG A 223 8.04 -2.46 -3.44
C ARG A 223 8.11 -1.80 -2.07
N ASN A 224 6.99 -1.26 -1.61
CA ASN A 224 6.96 -0.57 -0.34
C ASN A 224 6.91 -1.57 0.82
N LEU A 225 7.55 -1.17 1.91
CA LEU A 225 7.24 -1.71 3.21
C LEU A 225 6.01 -0.97 3.73
N GLU A 226 4.96 -1.71 4.05
CA GLU A 226 3.68 -1.14 4.46
C GLU A 226 3.32 -1.61 5.87
N CYS A 227 2.56 -0.80 6.59
CA CYS A 227 1.99 -1.13 7.88
C CYS A 227 0.56 -0.59 7.93
N SER A 228 -0.38 -1.46 8.29
CA SER A 228 -1.76 -1.12 8.52
C SER A 228 -2.27 -1.83 9.77
N ILE A 229 -3.26 -1.24 10.42
CA ILE A 229 -4.07 -1.91 11.43
C ILE A 229 -5.33 -2.46 10.77
N GLY A 230 -5.68 -3.69 11.13
CA GLY A 230 -6.99 -4.28 10.93
C GLY A 230 -7.76 -4.23 12.24
N VAL A 231 -8.96 -3.66 12.24
CA VAL A 231 -9.79 -3.47 13.43
C VAL A 231 -11.13 -4.13 13.21
N MET A 232 -11.47 -5.10 14.06
CA MET A 232 -12.79 -5.73 14.09
C MET A 232 -13.62 -5.09 15.19
N ASP A 233 -14.33 -4.01 14.83
CA ASP A 233 -15.24 -3.28 15.70
C ASP A 233 -16.24 -2.47 14.87
N ARG A 234 -17.52 -2.49 15.26
CA ARG A 234 -18.59 -1.77 14.55
C ARG A 234 -18.50 -0.26 14.74
N GLY A 235 -18.12 0.21 15.93
CA GLY A 235 -17.98 1.63 16.23
C GLY A 235 -16.83 2.27 15.42
N PHE A 236 -15.71 1.55 15.31
CA PHE A 236 -14.58 1.95 14.48
C PHE A 236 -14.96 1.99 12.99
N ALA A 237 -15.64 0.95 12.50
CA ALA A 237 -16.12 0.89 11.12
C ALA A 237 -17.11 2.03 10.81
N GLU A 238 -17.97 2.38 11.75
CA GLU A 238 -18.86 3.53 11.65
C GLU A 238 -18.09 4.86 11.58
N GLY A 239 -17.04 5.01 12.38
CA GLY A 239 -16.13 6.15 12.29
C GLY A 239 -15.50 6.29 10.90
N ILE A 240 -15.01 5.18 10.32
CA ILE A 240 -14.49 5.14 8.95
C ILE A 240 -15.57 5.52 7.92
N ARG A 241 -16.79 5.00 8.09
CA ARG A 241 -17.92 5.35 7.21
C ARG A 241 -18.26 6.84 7.29
N SER A 242 -18.28 7.41 8.48
CA SER A 242 -18.59 8.82 8.69
C SER A 242 -17.58 9.75 8.02
N ILE A 243 -16.27 9.49 8.19
CA ILE A 243 -15.23 10.29 7.51
C ILE A 243 -15.26 10.10 5.99
N HIS A 244 -15.60 8.90 5.53
CA HIS A 244 -15.71 8.60 4.11
C HIS A 244 -16.85 9.38 3.46
N GLU A 245 -18.04 9.34 4.05
CA GLU A 245 -19.19 10.08 3.52
C GLU A 245 -18.99 11.59 3.58
N ASP A 246 -18.36 12.16 4.64
CA ASP A 246 -18.01 13.59 4.67
C ASP A 246 -17.16 14.01 3.47
N LYS A 247 -16.13 13.22 3.13
CA LYS A 247 -15.25 13.51 1.99
C LYS A 247 -15.90 13.20 0.66
N LYS A 248 -16.72 12.16 0.59
CA LYS A 248 -17.51 11.84 -0.60
C LYS A 248 -18.47 12.98 -0.95
N HIS A 249 -19.17 13.53 0.03
CA HIS A 249 -20.08 14.67 -0.16
C HIS A 249 -19.39 15.94 -0.65
N LYS A 250 -18.11 16.11 -0.31
CA LYS A 250 -17.26 17.23 -0.77
C LYS A 250 -16.52 16.92 -2.08
N GLY A 251 -16.60 15.68 -2.55
CA GLY A 251 -16.00 15.24 -3.79
C GLY A 251 -16.93 15.43 -5.00
N PHE A 252 -16.40 15.14 -6.18
CA PHE A 252 -17.17 15.09 -7.42
C PHE A 252 -17.20 13.66 -7.97
N LYS A 253 -18.25 13.32 -8.72
CA LYS A 253 -18.38 12.00 -9.34
C LYS A 253 -17.75 12.05 -10.74
N PRO A 254 -16.78 11.18 -11.06
CA PRO A 254 -16.29 11.08 -12.43
C PRO A 254 -17.37 10.43 -13.32
N SER A 255 -17.56 10.94 -14.53
CA SER A 255 -18.42 10.31 -15.54
C SER A 255 -17.61 9.53 -16.59
N LEU A 256 -18.20 8.47 -17.13
CA LEU A 256 -17.68 7.83 -18.34
C LEU A 256 -17.76 8.79 -19.53
N ASP A 257 -18.78 9.65 -19.59
CA ASP A 257 -18.92 10.65 -20.65
C ASP A 257 -17.76 11.64 -20.62
N ASP A 258 -17.39 12.15 -19.44
CA ASP A 258 -16.19 13.01 -19.28
C ASP A 258 -14.96 12.35 -19.88
N TRP A 259 -14.80 11.03 -19.68
CA TRP A 259 -13.70 10.26 -20.25
C TRP A 259 -13.83 10.09 -21.77
N TYR A 260 -14.98 9.67 -22.28
CA TYR A 260 -15.17 9.38 -23.71
C TYR A 260 -15.13 10.65 -24.58
N PHE A 261 -15.65 11.77 -24.07
CA PHE A 261 -15.65 13.06 -24.74
C PHE A 261 -14.40 13.90 -24.46
N SER A 262 -13.50 13.45 -23.58
CA SER A 262 -12.20 14.10 -23.40
C SER A 262 -11.36 14.11 -24.69
N ASN A 263 -10.33 14.94 -24.72
CA ASN A 263 -9.38 14.99 -25.83
C ASN A 263 -8.62 13.64 -25.97
N SER A 264 -8.43 13.16 -27.21
CA SER A 264 -7.70 11.92 -27.50
C SER A 264 -6.26 11.92 -26.95
N PHE A 265 -5.60 13.08 -26.94
CA PHE A 265 -4.27 13.24 -26.33
C PHE A 265 -4.30 13.05 -24.81
N VAL A 266 -5.36 13.50 -24.12
CA VAL A 266 -5.53 13.29 -22.68
C VAL A 266 -5.72 11.80 -22.38
N ARG A 267 -6.57 11.11 -23.15
CA ARG A 267 -6.75 9.66 -23.01
C ARG A 267 -5.46 8.89 -23.26
N LEU A 268 -4.69 9.27 -24.28
CA LEU A 268 -3.41 8.67 -24.59
C LEU A 268 -2.40 8.91 -23.47
N GLY A 269 -2.32 10.13 -22.95
CA GLY A 269 -1.47 10.46 -21.80
C GLY A 269 -1.82 9.63 -20.56
N CYS A 270 -3.11 9.49 -20.24
CA CYS A 270 -3.59 8.63 -19.15
C CYS A 270 -3.25 7.15 -19.36
N PHE A 271 -3.39 6.66 -20.60
CA PHE A 271 -2.97 5.30 -20.95
C PHE A 271 -1.46 5.12 -20.75
N ILE A 272 -0.64 6.02 -21.30
CA ILE A 272 0.82 5.96 -21.19
C ILE A 272 1.22 6.02 -19.71
N ALA A 273 0.70 6.96 -18.94
CA ALA A 273 0.98 7.11 -17.51
C ALA A 273 0.64 5.82 -16.73
N TYR A 274 -0.54 5.25 -16.96
CA TYR A 274 -0.94 3.99 -16.34
C TYR A 274 0.01 2.83 -16.71
N TYR A 275 0.41 2.71 -17.97
CA TYR A 275 1.31 1.64 -18.41
C TYR A 275 2.76 1.85 -17.93
N CYS A 276 3.25 3.08 -17.88
CA CYS A 276 4.52 3.42 -17.26
C CYS A 276 4.53 3.00 -15.79
N LEU A 277 3.49 3.35 -15.01
CA LEU A 277 3.35 2.94 -13.62
C LEU A 277 3.21 1.42 -13.46
N LYS A 278 2.50 0.78 -14.40
CA LYS A 278 2.31 -0.68 -14.41
C LYS A 278 3.60 -1.43 -14.69
N LEU A 279 4.43 -0.94 -15.61
CA LEU A 279 5.72 -1.52 -16.00
C LEU A 279 6.81 -1.21 -14.97
N SER A 280 6.82 -0.01 -14.40
CA SER A 280 7.72 0.32 -13.30
C SER A 280 7.49 -0.63 -12.14
N GLY A 281 6.24 -0.94 -11.76
CA GLY A 281 5.93 -1.94 -10.73
C GLY A 281 6.16 -3.42 -11.11
N GLN A 282 6.74 -3.74 -12.27
CA GLN A 282 6.99 -5.12 -12.73
C GLN A 282 8.41 -5.64 -12.50
N ASN A 283 9.19 -4.98 -11.64
CA ASN A 283 10.57 -5.34 -11.33
C ASN A 283 11.50 -5.39 -12.57
N ILE A 284 11.13 -4.66 -13.63
CA ILE A 284 11.83 -4.69 -14.93
C ILE A 284 13.18 -3.96 -14.83
N VAL A 285 13.29 -2.96 -13.96
CA VAL A 285 14.42 -2.00 -13.93
C VAL A 285 15.26 -2.12 -12.65
N ASP A 286 14.75 -2.77 -11.60
CA ASP A 286 15.34 -2.79 -10.25
C ASP A 286 15.88 -4.17 -9.82
N GLY A 287 15.84 -5.16 -10.70
CA GLY A 287 16.41 -6.50 -10.44
C GLY A 287 15.62 -7.37 -9.46
N LEU A 288 14.44 -6.93 -8.99
CA LEU A 288 13.56 -7.72 -8.12
C LEU A 288 12.76 -8.79 -8.88
N ASN A 289 13.13 -9.07 -10.14
CA ASN A 289 12.41 -9.98 -11.02
C ASN A 289 12.61 -11.44 -10.57
N ILE A 290 11.58 -12.00 -9.92
CA ILE A 290 11.57 -13.35 -9.31
C ILE A 290 11.62 -14.48 -10.39
N TYR A 291 11.76 -14.15 -11.67
CA TYR A 291 11.81 -15.13 -12.76
C TYR A 291 13.05 -15.05 -13.66
N ASN A 292 14.17 -14.48 -13.19
CA ASN A 292 15.36 -14.38 -14.07
C ASN A 292 16.44 -15.42 -13.73
N THR A 293 16.31 -16.57 -14.38
CA THR A 293 17.31 -17.63 -14.65
C THR A 293 18.71 -17.09 -15.01
N GLN A 294 18.81 -15.82 -15.41
CA GLN A 294 20.06 -15.10 -15.70
C GLN A 294 20.98 -14.87 -14.48
N TRP A 295 20.47 -14.75 -13.25
CA TRP A 295 21.35 -14.71 -12.07
C TRP A 295 21.99 -16.08 -11.80
N ARG A 296 21.23 -17.17 -12.00
CA ARG A 296 21.76 -18.55 -11.93
C ARG A 296 22.81 -18.79 -13.03
N LEU A 297 22.58 -18.31 -14.26
CA LEU A 297 23.55 -18.43 -15.36
C LEU A 297 24.80 -17.58 -15.15
N ARG A 298 24.67 -16.34 -14.66
CA ARG A 298 25.82 -15.48 -14.35
C ARG A 298 26.63 -16.01 -13.17
N LYS A 299 25.99 -16.58 -12.15
CA LYS A 299 26.66 -17.25 -11.02
C LYS A 299 27.34 -18.54 -11.47
N GLU A 300 26.72 -19.35 -12.32
CA GLU A 300 27.34 -20.53 -12.96
C GLU A 300 28.56 -20.17 -13.81
N LEU A 301 28.48 -19.10 -14.60
CA LEU A 301 29.57 -18.63 -15.46
C LEU A 301 30.69 -17.96 -14.66
N LEU A 302 30.38 -17.21 -13.60
CA LEU A 302 31.37 -16.65 -12.66
C LEU A 302 32.06 -17.73 -11.84
N VAL A 303 31.32 -18.75 -11.39
CA VAL A 303 31.88 -19.89 -10.66
C VAL A 303 32.74 -20.77 -11.58
N LYS A 304 32.35 -20.99 -12.84
CA LYS A 304 33.18 -21.70 -13.85
C LYS A 304 34.40 -20.89 -14.30
N ALA A 305 34.32 -19.56 -14.34
CA ALA A 305 35.44 -18.69 -14.68
C ALA A 305 36.46 -18.55 -13.54
N LEU A 306 36.01 -18.58 -12.27
CA LEU A 306 36.86 -18.52 -11.08
C LEU A 306 37.46 -19.90 -10.73
N ASN A 307 36.79 -20.99 -11.10
CA ASN A 307 37.25 -22.35 -10.85
C ASN A 307 38.03 -22.95 -12.03
N LYS A 308 39.09 -22.26 -12.48
CA LYS A 308 40.21 -22.96 -13.12
C LYS A 308 40.92 -23.95 -12.18
N GLU A 309 40.43 -24.13 -10.94
CA GLU A 309 40.84 -25.19 -10.01
C GLU A 309 39.74 -26.19 -9.57
N ALA A 310 38.46 -26.07 -9.95
CA ALA A 310 37.41 -27.00 -9.45
C ALA A 310 37.15 -28.22 -10.33
N GLY A 311 38.21 -28.94 -10.68
CA GLY A 311 38.09 -30.29 -11.24
C GLY A 311 37.67 -31.35 -10.21
N ILE A 312 37.78 -31.06 -8.90
CA ILE A 312 37.67 -32.08 -7.83
C ILE A 312 36.33 -32.03 -7.06
N THR A 313 35.62 -30.89 -7.01
CA THR A 313 34.44 -30.74 -6.12
C THR A 313 33.11 -31.18 -6.73
N VAL A 314 33.02 -31.34 -8.05
CA VAL A 314 31.75 -31.76 -8.71
C VAL A 314 31.41 -33.23 -8.42
N ALA A 315 32.39 -34.06 -8.06
CA ALA A 315 32.17 -35.48 -7.84
C ALA A 315 31.46 -35.81 -6.50
N THR A 316 31.43 -34.90 -5.52
CA THR A 316 30.93 -35.21 -4.16
C THR A 316 29.59 -34.56 -3.80
N GLY A 317 29.07 -33.62 -4.59
CA GLY A 317 27.86 -32.86 -4.25
C GLY A 317 26.52 -33.42 -4.78
N MET A 318 26.52 -34.46 -5.61
CA MET A 318 25.29 -35.06 -6.17
C MET A 318 24.69 -36.18 -5.30
N MET A 319 25.17 -36.36 -4.08
CA MET A 319 24.67 -37.35 -3.15
C MET A 319 24.28 -36.69 -1.83
N TRP A 320 23.07 -36.11 -1.78
CA TRP A 320 21.99 -36.49 -0.86
C TRP A 320 20.94 -35.38 -0.72
N GLY A 321 19.69 -35.75 -1.01
CA GLY A 321 18.48 -35.05 -0.60
C GLY A 321 17.84 -35.73 0.62
N LEU A 322 16.81 -35.08 1.17
CA LEU A 322 16.12 -35.30 2.46
C LEU A 322 16.91 -34.68 3.63
N CYS A 323 16.42 -33.67 4.36
CA CYS A 323 15.05 -33.35 4.78
C CYS A 323 14.65 -31.88 4.56
#